data_AF-A0A924S107-F1
#
_entry.id   AF-A0A924S107-F1
#
_cell.length_a   1.000
_cell.length_b   1.000
_cell.length_c   1.000
_cell.angle_alpha   90.00
_cell.angle_beta   90.00
_cell.angle_gamma   90.00
#
_symmetry.space_group_name_H-M   'P 1'
#
loop_
_entity.id
_entity.type
_entity.pdbx_description
1 polymer ?
#
loop_
_entity_poly.entity_id
_entity_poly.type
_entity_poly.pdbx_seq_one_letter_code
_entity_poly.pdbx_strand_id
1 'polypeptide(L)'
;MNLQLLGIVMAGGALGAAGRHLIGGWVVRNAGSSLPWGTLAVNLIGSFAAGFLFVWLENRGPTAIYWRAFLIVGILGALTTYSALMLETL
;
A
#
# COMPACT_ATOMS: atom_id res chain seq x y z
N MET A 1 17.19 -15.17 -6.98
CA MET A 1 16.40 -14.30 -6.08
C MET A 1 17.35 -13.35 -5.37
N ASN A 2 17.25 -12.03 -5.58
CA ASN A 2 18.20 -11.06 -5.01
C ASN A 2 17.75 -10.68 -3.58
N LEU A 3 18.54 -11.08 -2.58
CA LEU A 3 18.29 -10.80 -1.15
C LEU A 3 18.15 -9.30 -0.85
N GLN A 4 18.85 -8.43 -1.60
CA GLN A 4 18.74 -6.98 -1.43
C GLN A 4 17.34 -6.47 -1.80
N LEU A 5 16.79 -6.93 -2.93
CA LEU A 5 15.42 -6.56 -3.33
C LEU A 5 14.39 -7.04 -2.32
N LEU A 6 14.57 -8.24 -1.76
CA LEU A 6 13.69 -8.75 -0.71
C LEU A 6 13.73 -7.86 0.54
N GLY A 7 14.92 -7.47 0.99
CA GLY A 7 15.09 -6.54 2.12
C GLY A 7 14.36 -5.21 1.89
N ILE A 8 14.44 -4.68 0.67
CA ILE A 8 13.77 -3.44 0.28
C ILE A 8 12.24 -3.60 0.29
N VAL A 9 11.71 -4.70 -0.26
CA VAL A 9 10.27 -4.99 -0.22
C VAL A 9 9.79 -5.11 1.23
N MET A 10 10.52 -5.83 2.08
CA MET A 10 10.16 -6.02 3.49
C MET A 10 10.13 -4.69 4.25
N ALA A 11 11.13 -3.83 4.04
CA ALA A 11 11.18 -2.51 4.67
C ALA A 11 10.00 -1.64 4.24
N GLY A 12 9.67 -1.61 2.94
CA GLY A 12 8.50 -0.91 2.45
C GLY A 12 7.19 -1.51 2.98
N GLY A 13 7.09 -2.83 3.01
CA GLY A 13 5.92 -3.57 3.49
C GLY A 13 5.61 -3.30 4.96
N ALA A 14 6.63 -3.22 5.83
CA ALA A 14 6.47 -2.85 7.23
C ALA A 14 5.86 -1.44 7.38
N LEU A 15 6.35 -0.47 6.60
CA LEU A 15 5.80 0.89 6.58
C LEU A 15 4.37 0.94 6.03
N GLY A 16 4.10 0.20 4.95
CA GLY A 16 2.77 0.12 4.35
C GLY A 16 1.73 -0.49 5.29
N ALA A 17 2.08 -1.58 5.98
CA ALA A 17 1.21 -2.22 6.96
C ALA A 17 0.95 -1.34 8.18
N ALA A 18 1.98 -0.64 8.69
CA ALA A 18 1.81 0.35 9.75
C ALA A 18 0.91 1.51 9.31
N GLY A 19 1.13 2.05 8.11
CA GLY A 19 0.30 3.09 7.51
C GLY A 19 -1.16 2.66 7.38
N ARG A 20 -1.42 1.44 6.91
CA ARG A 20 -2.76 0.86 6.82
C ARG A 20 -3.45 0.81 8.18
N HIS A 21 -2.75 0.35 9.21
CA HIS A 21 -3.30 0.26 10.55
C HIS A 21 -3.65 1.65 11.13
N LEU A 22 -2.75 2.63 10.97
CA LEU A 22 -2.94 3.98 11.46
C LEU A 22 -4.03 4.75 10.71
N ILE A 23 -3.98 4.75 9.37
CA ILE A 23 -4.95 5.45 8.52
C ILE A 23 -6.32 4.79 8.64
N GLY A 24 -6.40 3.46 8.51
CA GLY A 24 -7.65 2.73 8.63
C GLY A 24 -8.32 2.96 9.98
N GLY A 25 -7.56 2.85 11.07
CA GLY A 25 -8.06 3.13 12.42
C GLY A 25 -8.47 4.59 12.62
N TRP A 26 -7.73 5.55 12.05
CA TRP A 26 -8.11 6.97 12.10
C TRP A 26 -9.42 7.22 11.34
N VAL A 27 -9.60 6.67 10.15
CA VAL A 27 -10.84 6.84 9.37
C VAL A 27 -12.02 6.21 10.10
N VAL A 28 -11.89 5.00 10.63
CA VAL A 28 -12.97 4.34 11.38
C VAL A 28 -13.39 5.16 12.61
N ARG A 29 -12.44 5.79 13.32
CA ARG A 29 -12.77 6.66 14.46
C ARG A 29 -13.60 7.90 14.07
N ASN A 30 -13.44 8.42 12.85
CA ASN A 30 -14.10 9.65 12.42
C ASN A 30 -15.37 9.40 11.59
N ALA A 31 -15.39 8.35 10.76
CA ALA A 31 -16.48 8.01 9.85
C ALA A 31 -17.40 6.89 10.38
N GLY A 32 -17.03 6.27 11.51
CA GLY A 32 -17.73 5.12 12.07
C GLY A 32 -17.40 3.80 11.35
N SER A 33 -18.09 2.74 11.76
CA SER A 33 -17.87 1.36 11.30
C SER A 33 -19.07 0.75 10.56
N SER A 34 -20.03 1.57 10.13
CA SER A 34 -21.20 1.11 9.37
C SER A 34 -20.85 0.64 7.95
N LEU A 35 -19.76 1.16 7.41
CA LEU A 35 -19.16 0.76 6.14
C LEU A 35 -17.65 0.58 6.33
N PRO A 36 -16.97 -0.13 5.42
CA PRO A 36 -15.53 -0.38 5.48
C PRO A 36 -14.70 0.87 5.13
N TRP A 37 -15.02 2.03 5.71
CA TRP A 37 -14.44 3.33 5.36
C TRP A 37 -12.91 3.34 5.48
N GLY A 38 -12.37 2.72 6.54
CA GLY A 38 -10.92 2.60 6.72
C GLY A 38 -10.27 1.83 5.58
N THR A 39 -10.84 0.68 5.23
CA THR A 39 -10.34 -0.18 4.15
C THR A 39 -10.51 0.46 2.77
N LEU A 40 -11.64 1.14 2.52
CA LEU A 40 -11.86 1.89 1.27
C LEU A 40 -10.85 3.04 1.13
N ALA A 41 -10.59 3.79 2.20
CA ALA A 41 -9.65 4.91 2.17
C ALA A 41 -8.21 4.45 1.85
N VAL A 42 -7.70 3.43 2.54
CA VAL A 42 -6.33 2.93 2.29
C VAL A 42 -6.19 2.33 0.88
N ASN A 43 -7.22 1.63 0.37
CA ASN A 43 -7.21 1.09 -0.98
C ASN A 43 -7.27 2.19 -2.05
N LEU A 44 -8.10 3.22 -1.86
CA LEU A 44 -8.22 4.34 -2.80
C LEU A 44 -6.92 5.13 -2.87
N ILE A 45 -6.39 5.55 -1.71
CA ILE A 45 -5.13 6.30 -1.62
C ILE A 45 -3.98 5.47 -2.21
N GLY A 46 -3.88 4.20 -1.82
CA GLY A 46 -2.80 3.32 -2.24
C GLY A 46 -2.83 3.02 -3.74
N SER A 47 -4.02 2.73 -4.30
CA SER A 47 -4.16 2.42 -5.73
C SER A 47 -3.91 3.64 -6.61
N PHE A 48 -4.39 4.83 -6.19
CA PHE A 48 -4.10 6.07 -6.89
C PHE A 48 -2.60 6.38 -6.91
N ALA A 49 -1.94 6.29 -5.75
CA ALA A 49 -0.49 6.48 -5.65
C ALA A 49 0.29 5.44 -6.48
N ALA A 50 -0.19 4.19 -6.53
CA ALA A 50 0.44 3.13 -7.32
C ALA A 50 0.38 3.45 -8.81
N GLY A 51 -0.77 3.89 -9.32
CA GLY A 51 -0.92 4.31 -10.72
C GLY A 51 0.01 5.48 -11.07
N PHE A 52 0.07 6.51 -10.23
CA PHE A 52 0.97 7.64 -10.42
C PHE A 52 2.46 7.21 -10.43
N LEU A 53 2.88 6.43 -9.43
CA LEU A 53 4.27 5.98 -9.32
C LEU A 53 4.68 5.03 -10.43
N PHE A 54 3.75 4.19 -10.92
CA PHE A 54 4.00 3.29 -12.03
C PHE A 54 4.45 4.07 -13.27
N VAL A 55 3.68 5.10 -13.65
CA VAL A 55 4.00 5.96 -14.80
C VAL A 55 5.26 6.79 -14.52
N TRP A 56 5.39 7.38 -13.33
CA TRP A 56 6.54 8.21 -12.98
C TRP A 56 7.87 7.46 -13.00
N LEU A 57 7.87 6.16 -12.70
CA LEU A 57 9.05 5.29 -12.69
C LEU A 57 9.39 4.68 -14.05
N GLU A 58 8.51 4.78 -15.06
CA GLU A 58 8.69 4.13 -16.36
C GLU A 58 10.01 4.52 -17.05
N ASN A 59 10.37 5.79 -17.00
CA ASN A 59 11.54 6.36 -17.69
C ASN A 59 12.76 6.60 -16.78
N ARG A 60 12.83 5.95 -15.62
CA ARG A 60 13.91 6.18 -14.62
C ARG A 60 15.11 5.23 -14.73
N GLY A 61 15.18 4.44 -15.80
CA GLY A 61 16.29 3.53 -16.06
C GLY A 61 16.37 2.34 -15.09
N PRO A 62 17.50 1.62 -15.06
CA PRO A 62 17.62 0.35 -14.33
C PRO A 62 17.42 0.46 -12.82
N THR A 63 17.76 1.60 -12.20
CA THR A 63 17.62 1.82 -10.75
C THR A 63 16.16 1.90 -10.29
N ALA A 64 15.21 2.10 -11.22
CA ALA A 64 13.79 2.10 -10.95
C ALA A 64 13.30 0.77 -10.33
N ILE A 65 14.01 -0.34 -10.54
CA ILE A 65 13.67 -1.64 -9.95
C ILE A 65 13.60 -1.58 -8.42
N TYR A 66 14.55 -0.88 -7.78
CA TYR A 66 14.60 -0.75 -6.33
C TYR A 66 13.46 0.13 -5.81
N TRP A 67 13.11 1.19 -6.55
CA TRP A 67 11.98 2.06 -6.22
C TRP A 67 10.62 1.37 -6.40
N ARG A 68 10.45 0.56 -7.45
CA ARG A 68 9.25 -0.26 -7.63
C ARG A 68 9.11 -1.28 -6.51
N ALA A 69 10.21 -1.93 -6.12
CA ALA A 69 10.22 -2.86 -5.00
C ALA A 69 9.85 -2.19 -3.67
N PHE A 70 10.43 -1.02 -3.37
CA PHE A 70 10.17 -0.32 -2.12
C PHE A 70 8.76 0.30 -2.07
N LEU A 71 8.43 1.13 -3.07
CA LEU A 71 7.23 1.96 -3.05
C LEU A 71 5.99 1.18 -3.48
N ILE A 72 6.06 0.46 -4.62
CA ILE A 72 4.88 -0.18 -5.19
C ILE A 72 4.62 -1.52 -4.50
N VAL A 73 5.59 -2.44 -4.53
CA VAL A 73 5.40 -3.79 -3.96
C VAL A 73 5.39 -3.74 -2.43
N GLY A 74 6.31 -3.01 -1.82
CA GLY A 74 6.41 -2.86 -0.37
C GLY A 74 5.30 -1.97 0.20
N ILE A 75 5.49 -0.65 0.16
CA ILE A 75 4.62 0.31 0.85
C ILE A 75 3.17 0.20 0.35
N LEU A 76 2.93 0.39 -0.94
CA LEU A 76 1.57 0.46 -1.47
C LEU A 76 0.90 -0.92 -1.50
N GLY A 77 1.66 -1.99 -1.75
CA GLY A 77 1.16 -3.36 -1.67
C GLY A 77 0.70 -3.76 -0.27
N ALA A 78 1.40 -3.31 0.79
CA ALA A 78 0.99 -3.56 2.17
C ALA A 78 0.00 -2.53 2.74
N LEU A 79 -0.08 -1.34 2.13
CA LEU A 79 -1.07 -0.31 2.45
C LEU A 79 -2.46 -0.70 1.95
N THR A 80 -2.54 -1.25 0.74
CA THR A 80 -3.79 -1.74 0.14
C THR A 80 -4.12 -3.15 0.65
N THR A 81 -5.40 -3.53 0.64
CA THR A 81 -5.82 -4.87 1.10
C THR A 81 -7.18 -5.25 0.51
N TYR A 82 -7.18 -6.32 -0.29
CA TYR A 82 -8.41 -6.92 -0.81
C TYR A 82 -9.07 -7.87 0.21
N SER A 83 -8.25 -8.62 0.96
CA SER A 83 -8.74 -9.58 1.95
C SER A 83 -9.56 -8.93 3.06
N ALA A 84 -9.11 -7.80 3.61
CA ALA A 84 -9.87 -7.08 4.63
C ALA A 84 -11.19 -6.56 4.07
N LEU A 85 -11.19 -6.03 2.83
CA LEU A 85 -12.41 -5.53 2.19
C LEU A 85 -13.46 -6.64 2.08
N MET A 86 -13.06 -7.82 1.59
CA MET A 86 -13.96 -8.96 1.44
C MET A 86 -14.52 -9.44 2.79
N LEU A 87 -13.69 -9.48 3.83
CA LEU A 87 -14.13 -9.88 5.18
C LEU A 87 -15.10 -8.88 5.82
N GLU A 88 -14.93 -7.59 5.56
CA GLU A 88 -15.80 -6.53 6.10
C GLU A 88 -17.13 -6.42 5.32
N THR A 89 -17.21 -6.94 4.10
CA THR A 89 -18.41 -6.89 3.25
C THR A 89 -19.21 -8.19 3.21
N LEU A 90 -18.77 -9.24 3.91
CA LEU A 90 -19.48 -10.51 4.04
C LEU A 90 -20.58 -10.42 5.11
#